data_AF-A0A7S1TDK1-F1
#
_entry.id   AF-A0A7S1TDK1-F1
#
_cell.length_a   1.000
_cell.length_b   1.000
_cell.length_c   1.000
_cell.angle_alpha   90.00
_cell.angle_beta   90.00
_cell.angle_gamma   90.00
#
_symmetry.space_group_name_H-M   'P 1'
#
loop_
_entity.id
_entity.type
_entity.pdbx_description
1 polymer ?
#
loop_
_entity_poly.entity_id
_entity_poly.type
_entity_poly.pdbx_seq_one_letter_code
_entity_poly.pdbx_strand_id
1 'polypeptide(L)'
;KFNYNWTQYSHPEDYPSIPHFSPLVGVSHTRFYTLWNNNGFANKGIQDIAELGSTVSAIKEFKSERNTFNYSIGKLSDPVDTDMVTVTMRGAVKQTFLSAAAMIAPSPDWFVGFSRVQMCENYRWVSFMTGVLVGFDAGTDSGLTYMAPDQPTRPYQTIRRFLGS
;
A
#
# COMPACT_ATOMS: atom_id res chain seq x y z
N LYS A 1 -0.32 5.21 -11.18
CA LYS A 1 -1.24 6.29 -10.77
C LYS A 1 -2.37 5.66 -9.97
N PHE A 2 -2.66 6.18 -8.79
CA PHE A 2 -3.85 5.86 -8.00
C PHE A 2 -4.88 6.97 -8.22
N ASN A 3 -6.12 6.57 -8.48
CA ASN A 3 -7.27 7.47 -8.42
C ASN A 3 -8.13 6.95 -7.27
N TYR A 4 -8.15 7.69 -6.18
CA TYR A 4 -8.90 7.35 -4.98
C TYR A 4 -10.37 7.73 -5.19
N ASN A 5 -11.26 6.79 -4.93
CA ASN A 5 -12.71 7.01 -4.96
C ASN A 5 -13.31 6.77 -3.57
N TRP A 6 -12.67 7.34 -2.56
CA TRP A 6 -13.10 7.31 -1.17
C TRP A 6 -13.64 8.69 -0.82
N THR A 7 -14.96 8.81 -0.82
CA THR A 7 -15.70 10.06 -0.60
C THR A 7 -16.85 9.79 0.35
N GLN A 8 -17.37 10.83 1.02
CA GLN A 8 -18.54 10.69 1.88
C GLN A 8 -19.77 10.12 1.13
N TYR A 9 -19.88 10.38 -0.18
CA TYR A 9 -20.96 9.82 -0.99
C TYR A 9 -20.76 8.32 -1.26
N SER A 10 -19.54 7.89 -1.55
CA SER A 10 -19.24 6.48 -1.85
C SER A 10 -19.12 5.60 -0.60
N HIS A 11 -18.75 6.19 0.55
CA HIS A 11 -18.54 5.50 1.83
C HIS A 11 -19.11 6.39 2.97
N PRO A 12 -20.44 6.47 3.14
CA PRO A 12 -21.08 7.44 4.03
C PRO A 12 -20.99 7.10 5.52
N GLU A 13 -20.82 5.82 5.87
CA GLU A 13 -20.76 5.37 7.25
C GLU A 13 -19.42 5.74 7.88
N ASP A 14 -19.48 6.40 9.03
CA ASP A 14 -18.33 6.88 9.82
C ASP A 14 -17.25 7.68 9.04
N TYR A 15 -17.63 8.26 7.90
CA TYR A 15 -16.69 8.99 7.04
C TYR A 15 -15.97 10.10 7.82
N PRO A 16 -14.63 10.10 7.86
CA PRO A 16 -13.88 11.01 8.73
C PRO A 16 -13.96 12.45 8.22
N SER A 17 -13.78 13.40 9.13
CA SER A 17 -13.82 14.84 8.81
C SER A 17 -12.59 15.35 8.07
N ILE A 18 -11.47 14.62 8.13
CA ILE A 18 -10.21 14.96 7.45
C ILE A 18 -9.67 13.74 6.68
N PRO A 19 -10.43 13.24 5.69
CA PRO A 19 -10.07 12.06 4.92
C PRO A 19 -8.85 12.37 4.06
N HIS A 20 -7.85 11.51 4.10
CA HIS A 20 -6.68 11.61 3.24
C HIS A 20 -6.03 10.24 3.04
N PHE A 21 -5.07 10.18 2.12
CA PHE A 21 -4.18 9.04 1.97
C PHE A 21 -2.78 9.45 2.41
N SER A 22 -1.99 8.52 2.93
CA SER A 22 -0.55 8.76 3.07
C SER A 22 0.11 8.82 1.68
N PRO A 23 1.34 9.34 1.57
CA PRO A 23 2.09 9.24 0.32
C PRO A 23 2.16 7.80 -0.19
N LEU A 24 1.83 7.60 -1.46
CA LEU A 24 1.93 6.29 -2.12
C LEU A 24 3.38 5.85 -2.18
N VAL A 25 3.72 4.66 -1.69
CA VAL A 25 5.04 4.08 -1.92
C VAL A 25 4.93 2.98 -2.98
N GLY A 26 5.83 3.01 -3.97
CA GLY A 26 5.95 1.97 -4.98
C GLY A 26 7.37 1.43 -5.06
N VAL A 27 7.54 0.13 -5.27
CA VAL A 27 8.85 -0.54 -5.35
C VAL A 27 8.86 -1.60 -6.45
N SER A 28 9.94 -1.62 -7.24
CA SER A 28 10.21 -2.68 -8.21
C SER A 28 11.08 -3.76 -7.60
N HIS A 29 10.75 -5.02 -7.92
CA HIS A 29 11.38 -6.16 -7.29
C HIS A 29 11.34 -7.42 -8.17
N THR A 30 12.03 -8.48 -7.71
CA THR A 30 11.92 -9.82 -8.29
C THR A 30 10.72 -10.57 -7.71
N ARG A 31 10.42 -11.76 -8.26
CA ARG A 31 9.41 -12.68 -7.69
C ARG A 31 9.70 -13.17 -6.27
N PHE A 32 10.91 -12.95 -5.76
CA PHE A 32 11.35 -13.43 -4.44
C PHE A 32 11.15 -12.40 -3.33
N TYR A 33 10.62 -11.22 -3.64
CA TYR A 33 10.21 -10.23 -2.67
C TYR A 33 8.69 -10.11 -2.62
N THR A 34 8.18 -9.82 -1.42
CA THR A 34 6.78 -9.52 -1.16
C THR A 34 6.75 -8.31 -0.25
N LEU A 35 6.18 -7.20 -0.72
CA LEU A 35 5.95 -6.02 0.11
C LEU A 35 4.87 -6.31 1.16
N TRP A 36 3.74 -6.84 0.70
CA TRP A 36 2.63 -7.31 1.52
C TRP A 36 1.87 -8.40 0.76
N ASN A 37 1.08 -9.23 1.43
CA ASN A 37 0.20 -10.18 0.76
C ASN A 37 -1.04 -10.43 1.61
N ASN A 38 -2.20 -10.58 0.96
CA ASN A 38 -3.41 -11.04 1.62
C ASN A 38 -3.13 -12.40 2.31
N ASN A 39 -3.62 -12.55 3.54
CA ASN A 39 -3.36 -13.66 4.46
C ASN A 39 -1.90 -13.80 4.94
N GLY A 40 -1.00 -12.86 4.62
CA GLY A 40 0.33 -12.77 5.23
C GLY A 40 0.34 -11.84 6.44
N PHE A 41 1.42 -11.83 7.20
CA PHE A 41 1.60 -10.85 8.28
C PHE A 41 2.22 -9.56 7.74
N ALA A 42 1.77 -8.41 8.26
CA ALA A 42 2.42 -7.14 8.00
C ALA A 42 3.85 -7.16 8.55
N ASN A 43 4.80 -6.72 7.74
CA ASN A 43 6.14 -6.39 8.23
C ASN A 43 6.15 -4.99 8.86
N LYS A 44 7.30 -4.55 9.38
CA LYS A 44 7.37 -3.25 10.05
C LYS A 44 7.11 -2.09 9.08
N GLY A 45 7.57 -2.21 7.83
CA GLY A 45 7.28 -1.25 6.78
C GLY A 45 5.78 -1.05 6.53
N ILE A 46 5.01 -2.13 6.44
CA ILE A 46 3.56 -2.08 6.21
C ILE A 46 2.81 -1.61 7.44
N GLN A 47 3.21 -2.06 8.63
CA GLN A 47 2.65 -1.55 9.88
C GLN A 47 2.79 -0.01 9.95
N ASP A 48 4.00 0.51 9.74
CA ASP A 48 4.25 1.96 9.82
C ASP A 48 3.53 2.75 8.72
N ILE A 49 3.34 2.16 7.54
CA ILE A 49 2.52 2.78 6.50
C ILE A 49 1.06 2.82 6.94
N ALA A 50 0.52 1.72 7.46
CA ALA A 50 -0.91 1.57 7.72
C ALA A 50 -1.38 2.31 8.98
N GLU A 51 -0.53 2.39 10.02
CA GLU A 51 -0.86 3.08 11.29
C GLU A 51 -0.44 4.56 11.27
N LEU A 52 0.68 4.90 10.60
CA LEU A 52 1.32 6.21 10.75
C LEU A 52 1.49 6.98 9.43
N GLY A 53 1.19 6.36 8.28
CA GLY A 53 1.47 6.92 6.96
C GLY A 53 2.98 7.07 6.69
N SER A 54 3.83 6.44 7.50
CA SER A 54 5.28 6.62 7.47
C SER A 54 5.95 5.59 6.57
N THR A 55 6.69 6.07 5.57
CA THR A 55 7.40 5.20 4.62
C THR A 55 8.82 4.82 5.08
N VAL A 56 9.27 5.33 6.23
CA VAL A 56 10.67 5.23 6.69
C VAL A 56 11.13 3.79 6.83
N SER A 57 10.34 2.93 7.48
CA SER A 57 10.71 1.53 7.70
C SER A 57 10.67 0.73 6.39
N ALA A 58 9.65 0.93 5.55
CA ALA A 58 9.57 0.30 4.24
C ALA A 58 10.79 0.62 3.36
N ILE A 59 11.23 1.89 3.34
CA ILE A 59 12.43 2.29 2.57
C ILE A 59 13.70 1.65 3.12
N LYS A 60 13.83 1.50 4.45
CA LYS A 60 14.96 0.79 5.06
C LYS A 60 14.98 -0.69 4.65
N GLU A 61 13.81 -1.33 4.61
CA GLU A 61 13.67 -2.71 4.12
C GLU A 61 14.04 -2.81 2.63
N PHE A 62 13.57 -1.90 1.78
CA PHE A 62 13.89 -1.92 0.34
C PHE A 62 15.38 -1.73 0.04
N LYS A 63 16.09 -0.96 0.88
CA LYS A 63 17.54 -0.74 0.72
C LYS A 63 18.37 -1.91 1.22
N SER A 64 17.84 -2.72 2.14
CA SER A 64 18.55 -3.87 2.72
C SER A 64 18.21 -5.20 2.03
N GLU A 65 17.11 -5.26 1.29
CA GLU A 65 16.70 -6.44 0.54
C GLU A 65 17.39 -6.51 -0.84
N ARG A 66 17.94 -7.68 -1.16
CA ARG A 66 18.63 -7.92 -2.45
C ARG A 66 17.69 -8.05 -3.64
N ASN A 67 16.42 -8.33 -3.38
CA ASN A 67 15.38 -8.57 -4.39
C ASN A 67 14.57 -7.32 -4.73
N THR A 68 14.82 -6.19 -4.06
CA THR A 68 14.24 -4.88 -4.35
C THR A 68 15.25 -3.99 -5.07
N PHE A 69 14.75 -3.01 -5.83
CA PHE A 69 15.62 -2.17 -6.65
C PHE A 69 15.21 -0.71 -6.59
N ASN A 70 14.43 -0.22 -7.55
CA ASN A 70 13.99 1.16 -7.58
C ASN A 70 12.70 1.29 -6.77
N TYR A 71 12.61 2.34 -5.98
CA TYR A 71 11.38 2.73 -5.31
C TYR A 71 11.10 4.21 -5.55
N SER A 72 9.85 4.60 -5.36
CA SER A 72 9.40 5.99 -5.49
C SER A 72 8.32 6.23 -4.46
N ILE A 73 8.25 7.46 -3.99
CA ILE A 73 7.26 7.93 -3.03
C ILE A 73 6.47 9.03 -3.72
N GLY A 74 5.16 8.92 -3.64
CA GLY A 74 4.22 9.86 -4.16
C GLY A 74 4.43 11.21 -3.50
N LYS A 75 4.14 12.25 -4.24
CA LYS A 75 3.92 13.56 -3.66
C LYS A 75 2.41 13.68 -3.65
N LEU A 76 1.80 13.66 -2.47
CA LEU A 76 0.37 13.95 -2.32
C LEU A 76 0.08 15.20 -3.14
N SER A 77 -0.60 15.03 -4.28
CA SER A 77 -1.01 16.14 -5.12
C SER A 77 -2.37 16.58 -4.64
N ASP A 78 -2.55 17.88 -4.52
CA ASP A 78 -3.86 18.51 -4.44
C ASP A 78 -4.43 18.54 -5.88
N PRO A 79 -5.62 18.00 -6.20
CA PRO A 79 -6.62 17.44 -5.28
C PRO A 79 -6.30 16.04 -4.74
N VAL A 80 -6.67 15.84 -3.48
CA VAL A 80 -6.49 14.66 -2.59
C VAL A 80 -6.88 13.30 -3.23
N ASP A 81 -7.57 13.32 -4.37
CA ASP A 81 -8.13 12.15 -5.05
C ASP A 81 -7.12 11.40 -5.94
N THR A 82 -5.91 11.93 -6.16
CA THR A 82 -4.91 11.24 -6.99
C THR A 82 -3.49 11.32 -6.43
N ASP A 83 -2.75 10.21 -6.54
CA ASP A 83 -1.31 10.15 -6.30
C ASP A 83 -0.63 9.33 -7.40
N MET A 84 0.62 9.66 -7.70
CA MET A 84 1.39 8.99 -8.73
C MET A 84 2.85 8.82 -8.31
N VAL A 85 3.30 7.57 -8.41
CA VAL A 85 4.71 7.20 -8.37
C VAL A 85 5.18 6.76 -9.74
N THR A 86 6.45 7.05 -10.03
CA THR A 86 7.16 6.54 -11.21
C THR A 86 8.29 5.66 -10.75
N VAL A 87 8.24 4.37 -11.09
CA VAL A 87 9.26 3.39 -10.72
C VAL A 87 9.86 2.80 -11.99
N THR A 88 11.16 3.00 -12.19
CA THR A 88 11.88 2.41 -13.34
C THR A 88 12.15 0.92 -13.10
N MET A 89 11.88 0.09 -14.11
CA MET A 89 12.06 -1.37 -14.04
C MET A 89 12.97 -1.85 -15.17
N ARG A 90 13.80 -2.86 -14.91
CA ARG A 90 14.74 -3.45 -15.89
C ARG A 90 14.61 -4.97 -15.97
N GLY A 91 14.10 -5.49 -17.09
CA GLY A 91 13.84 -6.91 -17.28
C GLY A 91 15.12 -7.78 -17.23
N ALA A 92 16.25 -7.23 -17.68
CA ALA A 92 17.55 -7.92 -17.68
C ALA A 92 18.01 -8.36 -16.27
N VAL A 93 17.59 -7.66 -15.21
CA VAL A 93 17.92 -7.98 -13.81
C VAL A 93 16.72 -8.56 -13.05
N LYS A 94 15.74 -9.11 -13.77
CA LYS A 94 14.52 -9.73 -13.23
C LYS A 94 13.66 -8.79 -12.38
N GLN A 95 13.83 -7.46 -12.50
CA GLN A 95 12.93 -6.42 -12.00
C GLN A 95 11.63 -6.44 -12.80
N THR A 96 10.81 -7.44 -12.56
CA THR A 96 9.63 -7.75 -13.36
C THR A 96 8.35 -7.59 -12.57
N PHE A 97 8.45 -7.35 -11.26
CA PHE A 97 7.32 -7.17 -10.37
C PHE A 97 7.30 -5.77 -9.77
N LEU A 98 6.09 -5.27 -9.56
CA LEU A 98 5.82 -4.00 -8.90
C LEU A 98 4.87 -4.25 -7.73
N SER A 99 5.11 -3.58 -6.61
CA SER A 99 4.17 -3.50 -5.47
C SER A 99 4.04 -2.06 -5.02
N ALA A 100 2.90 -1.72 -4.43
CA ALA A 100 2.64 -0.41 -3.88
C ALA A 100 1.67 -0.46 -2.70
N ALA A 101 1.74 0.54 -1.81
CA ALA A 101 0.85 0.72 -0.67
C ALA A 101 0.71 2.20 -0.28
N ALA A 102 -0.45 2.58 0.28
CA ALA A 102 -0.74 3.88 0.90
C ALA A 102 -1.77 3.70 2.01
N MET A 103 -1.63 4.42 3.12
CA MET A 103 -2.59 4.44 4.23
C MET A 103 -3.93 5.02 3.78
N ILE A 104 -5.02 4.49 4.32
CA ILE A 104 -6.33 5.16 4.39
C ILE A 104 -6.35 5.92 5.71
N ALA A 105 -6.56 7.23 5.69
CA ALA A 105 -6.34 8.06 6.88
C ALA A 105 -7.51 9.00 7.18
N PRO A 106 -7.87 9.20 8.45
CA PRO A 106 -7.41 8.43 9.61
C PRO A 106 -7.94 6.98 9.56
N SER A 107 -7.20 6.02 10.12
CA SER A 107 -7.69 4.65 10.35
C SER A 107 -6.80 3.97 11.41
N PRO A 108 -7.24 2.84 11.99
CA PRO A 108 -6.43 2.06 12.92
C PRO A 108 -5.16 1.53 12.25
N ASP A 109 -5.31 0.76 11.17
CA ASP A 109 -4.22 0.16 10.41
C ASP A 109 -4.62 -0.19 8.97
N TRP A 110 -5.45 0.66 8.36
CA TRP A 110 -6.02 0.39 7.04
C TRP A 110 -5.19 1.01 5.92
N PHE A 111 -5.05 0.27 4.81
CA PHE A 111 -4.28 0.70 3.65
C PHE A 111 -4.89 0.21 2.33
N VAL A 112 -4.48 0.84 1.22
CA VAL A 112 -4.76 0.38 -0.15
C VAL A 112 -3.46 0.09 -0.88
N GLY A 113 -3.50 -0.77 -1.89
CA GLY A 113 -2.34 -1.03 -2.71
C GLY A 113 -2.53 -2.16 -3.72
N PHE A 114 -1.42 -2.53 -4.36
CA PHE A 114 -1.32 -3.79 -5.09
C PHE A 114 0.00 -4.47 -4.74
N SER A 115 0.05 -5.80 -4.86
CA SER A 115 1.24 -6.56 -4.53
C SER A 115 1.61 -7.54 -5.65
N ARG A 116 2.92 -7.64 -5.90
CA ARG A 116 3.53 -8.60 -6.82
C ARG A 116 2.87 -8.63 -8.21
N VAL A 117 2.59 -7.45 -8.77
CA VAL A 117 2.07 -7.33 -10.14
C VAL A 117 3.21 -7.54 -11.13
N GLN A 118 3.09 -8.56 -11.99
CA GLN A 118 4.08 -8.86 -13.02
C GLN A 118 3.90 -7.92 -14.22
N MET A 119 4.91 -7.07 -14.45
CA MET A 119 4.93 -6.07 -15.52
C MET A 119 5.77 -6.49 -16.74
N CYS A 120 6.57 -7.55 -16.60
CA CYS A 120 7.39 -8.08 -17.69
C CYS A 120 7.46 -9.62 -17.61
N GLU A 121 7.22 -10.28 -18.74
CA GLU A 121 7.38 -11.72 -18.88
C GLU A 121 8.03 -12.05 -20.22
N ASN A 122 9.03 -12.95 -20.22
CA ASN A 122 9.75 -13.34 -21.44
C ASN A 122 10.24 -12.13 -22.27
N TYR A 123 10.77 -11.11 -21.58
CA TYR A 123 11.24 -9.84 -22.15
C TYR A 123 10.17 -8.98 -22.84
N ARG A 124 8.89 -9.29 -22.63
CA ARG A 124 7.75 -8.52 -23.12
C ARG A 124 7.15 -7.73 -21.97
N TRP A 125 7.11 -6.40 -22.11
CA TRP A 125 6.53 -5.51 -21.13
C TRP A 125 5.03 -5.36 -21.34
N VAL A 126 4.29 -5.32 -20.24
CA VAL A 126 2.90 -4.89 -20.22
C VAL A 126 2.87 -3.40 -20.54
N SER A 127 2.10 -3.00 -21.56
CA SER A 127 2.00 -1.60 -21.99
C SER A 127 1.23 -0.74 -20.99
N PHE A 128 0.10 -1.26 -20.49
CA PHE A 128 -0.66 -0.68 -19.39
C PHE A 128 -1.45 -1.76 -18.65
N MET A 129 -1.74 -1.51 -17.38
CA MET A 129 -2.62 -2.33 -16.56
C MET A 129 -3.53 -1.40 -15.74
N THR A 130 -4.82 -1.72 -15.71
CA THR A 130 -5.80 -1.04 -14.87
C THR A 130 -6.43 -2.06 -13.93
N GLY A 131 -6.83 -1.59 -12.74
CA GLY A 131 -7.43 -2.44 -11.72
C GLY A 131 -8.12 -1.59 -10.67
N VAL A 132 -8.97 -2.24 -9.88
CA VAL A 132 -9.65 -1.61 -8.75
C VAL A 132 -8.80 -1.81 -7.50
N LEU A 133 -8.51 -0.72 -6.80
CA LEU A 133 -7.89 -0.76 -5.48
C LEU A 133 -8.96 -1.10 -4.45
N VAL A 134 -8.60 -1.95 -3.48
CA VAL A 134 -9.47 -2.30 -2.35
C VAL A 134 -8.71 -2.05 -1.05
N GLY A 135 -9.45 -1.76 0.02
CA GLY A 135 -8.89 -1.58 1.37
C GLY A 135 -8.47 -2.90 2.01
N PHE A 136 -7.41 -2.83 2.82
CA PHE A 136 -6.87 -3.91 3.62
C PHE A 136 -6.64 -3.42 5.04
N ASP A 137 -6.90 -4.31 6.01
CA ASP A 137 -6.53 -4.19 7.41
C ASP A 137 -5.18 -4.90 7.58
N ALA A 138 -4.22 -4.25 8.27
CA ALA A 138 -2.86 -4.77 8.42
C ALA A 138 -2.74 -5.88 9.48
N GLY A 139 -3.71 -5.99 10.38
CA GLY A 139 -3.75 -6.93 11.49
C GLY A 139 -2.86 -6.54 12.67
N THR A 140 -2.55 -5.25 12.82
CA THR A 140 -1.64 -4.70 13.84
C THR A 140 -2.32 -3.74 14.82
N ASP A 141 -3.48 -3.18 14.47
CA ASP A 141 -4.39 -2.45 15.36
C ASP A 141 -5.81 -3.05 15.31
N SER A 142 -6.55 -3.02 16.41
CA SER A 142 -7.88 -3.63 16.57
C SER A 142 -9.02 -2.60 16.59
N GLY A 143 -8.71 -1.32 16.35
CA GLY A 143 -9.72 -0.29 16.18
C GLY A 143 -10.74 -0.66 15.09
N LEU A 144 -12.01 -0.30 15.31
CA LEU A 144 -13.11 -0.69 14.41
C LEU A 144 -13.62 0.46 13.53
N THR A 145 -13.23 1.70 13.84
CA THR A 145 -13.69 2.90 13.12
C THR A 145 -12.50 3.77 12.72
N TYR A 146 -12.70 4.65 11.74
CA TYR A 146 -11.64 5.53 11.22
C TYR A 146 -10.94 6.37 12.32
N MET A 147 -11.66 6.70 13.39
CA MET A 147 -11.19 7.57 14.49
C MET A 147 -11.00 6.80 15.80
N ALA A 148 -10.98 5.46 15.77
CA ALA A 148 -10.77 4.66 16.97
C ALA A 148 -9.39 4.98 17.59
N PRO A 149 -9.27 4.98 18.92
CA PRO A 149 -7.97 5.10 19.57
C PRO A 149 -7.12 3.85 19.31
N ASP A 150 -5.79 4.02 19.32
CA ASP A 150 -4.83 2.92 19.17
C ASP A 150 -5.17 1.74 20.09
N GLN A 151 -5.33 0.57 19.48
CA GLN A 151 -5.62 -0.69 20.16
C GLN A 151 -4.74 -1.80 19.57
N PRO A 152 -3.46 -1.94 20.00
CA PRO A 152 -2.54 -2.89 19.40
C PRO A 152 -3.06 -4.33 19.38
N THR A 153 -3.11 -4.93 18.20
CA THR A 153 -3.58 -6.30 17.98
C THR A 153 -2.57 -7.30 18.55
N ARG A 154 -3.00 -8.15 19.49
CA ARG A 154 -2.14 -9.19 20.09
C ARG A 154 -2.88 -10.54 20.24
N PRO A 155 -2.37 -11.63 19.63
CA PRO A 155 -1.25 -11.68 18.68
C PRO A 155 -1.60 -10.94 17.39
N TYR A 156 -0.58 -10.56 16.59
CA TYR A 156 -0.80 -9.98 15.26
C TYR A 156 -1.72 -10.89 14.45
N GLN A 157 -2.58 -10.27 13.66
CA GLN A 157 -3.39 -10.95 12.67
C GLN A 157 -2.77 -10.83 11.29
N THR A 158 -3.26 -11.63 10.36
CA THR A 158 -2.85 -11.57 8.96
C THR A 158 -3.58 -10.43 8.25
N ILE A 159 -2.92 -9.79 7.29
CA ILE A 159 -3.51 -8.82 6.38
C ILE A 159 -4.75 -9.41 5.72
N ARG A 160 -5.87 -8.69 5.80
CA ARG A 160 -7.15 -9.12 5.22
C ARG A 160 -7.81 -7.95 4.51
N ARG A 161 -8.63 -8.25 3.50
CA ARG A 161 -9.46 -7.23 2.87
C ARG A 161 -10.41 -6.66 3.92
N PHE A 162 -10.35 -5.35 4.11
CA PHE A 162 -11.31 -4.63 4.93
C PHE A 162 -12.46 -4.20 4.02
N LEU A 163 -13.65 -4.63 4.38
CA LEU A 163 -14.89 -4.10 3.83
C LEU A 163 -15.27 -3.02 4.82
N GLY A 164 -15.01 -1.75 4.47
CA GLY A 164 -15.58 -0.63 5.22
C GLY A 164 -17.03 -0.92 5.56
N SER A 165 -17.43 -0.58 6.78
CA SER A 165 -18.84 -0.40 7.12
C SER A 165 -19.46 0.56 6.12
#